data_AF-A0ABD0LY43-F1
#
_entry.id   AF-A0ABD0LY43-F1
#
_cell.length_a   1.000
_cell.length_b   1.000
_cell.length_c   1.000
_cell.angle_alpha   90.00
_cell.angle_beta   90.00
_cell.angle_gamma   90.00
#
_symmetry.space_group_name_H-M   'P 1'
#
loop_
_entity.id
_entity.type
_entity.pdbx_description
1 polymer ?
#
loop_
_entity_poly.entity_id
_entity_poly.type
_entity_poly.pdbx_seq_one_letter_code
_entity_poly.pdbx_strand_id
1 'polypeptide(L)'
;STRILGLAALILCMVRARGEGCSGESDGCTIPSGLAAHVGSDNLDLFTPACERHDVCFDCGADYGKTEMTCNIDLKADIKALCSDDDDDCQKAAKLILKAVVHYSDEQFHDVGETESYCSDAWVATCLA
;
A
#
# COMPACT_ATOMS: atom_id res chain seq x y z
N SER A 1 -37.06 -37.16 20.06
CA SER A 1 -36.10 -36.25 20.70
C SER A 1 -34.98 -36.01 19.71
N THR A 2 -35.04 -34.90 18.97
CA THR A 2 -34.19 -34.62 17.80
C THR A 2 -32.99 -33.81 18.28
N ARG A 3 -31.77 -34.35 18.22
CA ARG A 3 -30.55 -33.58 18.49
C ARG A 3 -29.90 -33.21 17.17
N ILE A 4 -30.12 -31.95 16.79
CA ILE A 4 -29.40 -31.27 15.71
C ILE A 4 -27.98 -31.03 16.23
N LEU A 5 -26.99 -31.77 15.71
CA LEU A 5 -25.59 -31.39 15.89
C LEU A 5 -25.28 -30.28 14.88
N GLY A 6 -24.98 -29.09 15.41
CA GLY A 6 -24.67 -27.90 14.65
C GLY A 6 -23.37 -28.04 13.84
N LEU A 7 -23.44 -27.63 12.58
CA LEU A 7 -22.28 -27.33 11.75
C LEU A 7 -21.61 -26.06 12.29
N ALA A 8 -20.43 -26.19 12.86
CA ALA A 8 -19.55 -25.05 13.10
C ALA A 8 -18.96 -24.61 11.76
N ALA A 9 -19.45 -23.51 11.19
CA ALA A 9 -18.82 -22.87 10.04
C ALA A 9 -17.51 -22.22 10.50
N LEU A 10 -16.39 -22.79 10.08
CA LEU A 10 -15.08 -22.15 10.16
C LEU A 10 -15.09 -20.95 9.21
N ILE A 11 -15.42 -19.78 9.73
CA ILE A 11 -15.18 -18.51 9.04
C ILE A 11 -13.66 -18.30 9.08
N LEU A 12 -12.97 -18.74 8.02
CA LEU A 12 -11.64 -18.25 7.72
C LEU A 12 -11.77 -16.76 7.39
N CYS A 13 -11.51 -15.90 8.37
CA CYS A 13 -11.11 -14.54 8.07
C CYS A 13 -9.79 -14.63 7.29
N MET A 14 -9.86 -14.65 5.96
CA MET A 14 -8.70 -14.36 5.13
C MET A 14 -8.38 -12.89 5.34
N VAL A 15 -7.58 -12.59 6.37
CA VAL A 15 -6.84 -11.34 6.41
C VAL A 15 -5.90 -11.41 5.21
N ARG A 16 -6.28 -10.74 4.12
CA ARG A 16 -5.42 -10.61 2.95
C ARG A 16 -4.28 -9.70 3.40
N ALA A 17 -3.09 -10.25 3.63
CA ALA A 17 -1.90 -9.44 3.73
C ALA A 17 -1.73 -8.72 2.38
N ARG A 18 -2.09 -7.44 2.32
CA ARG A 18 -1.75 -6.55 1.21
C ARG A 18 -0.30 -6.14 1.44
N GLY A 19 0.65 -6.76 0.73
CA GLY A 19 2.05 -6.33 0.83
C GLY A 19 3.11 -7.32 0.32
N GLU A 20 2.86 -8.62 0.31
CA GLU A 20 3.92 -9.61 0.00
C GLU A 20 4.26 -9.77 -1.50
N GLY A 21 3.94 -8.78 -2.36
CA GLY A 21 4.05 -8.97 -3.81
C GLY A 21 4.51 -7.76 -4.63
N CYS A 22 4.88 -6.64 -4.02
CA CYS A 22 5.19 -5.40 -4.75
C CYS A 22 6.69 -5.03 -4.76
N SER A 23 7.56 -5.83 -4.15
CA SER A 23 8.97 -5.48 -3.88
C SER A 23 9.92 -5.55 -5.09
N GLY A 24 9.39 -5.59 -6.32
CA GLY A 24 10.19 -5.82 -7.53
C GLY A 24 10.84 -4.54 -8.05
N GLU A 25 10.01 -3.52 -8.27
CA GLU A 25 10.38 -2.24 -8.90
C GLU A 25 9.72 -1.12 -8.07
N SER A 26 10.37 -0.77 -6.96
CA SER A 26 9.91 0.24 -6.01
C SER A 26 11.10 0.79 -5.22
N ASP A 27 11.07 2.07 -4.88
CA ASP A 27 12.02 2.69 -3.96
C ASP A 27 11.48 2.78 -2.52
N GLY A 28 10.24 2.34 -2.30
CA GLY A 28 9.59 2.22 -1.02
C GLY A 28 9.15 3.58 -0.49
N CYS A 29 9.15 3.78 0.82
CA CYS A 29 8.83 5.10 1.37
C CYS A 29 10.03 6.06 1.26
N THR A 30 10.43 6.45 0.05
CA THR A 30 11.49 7.44 -0.15
C THR A 30 11.04 8.81 0.35
N ILE A 31 11.62 9.22 1.48
CA ILE A 31 11.37 10.53 2.08
C ILE A 31 12.68 11.23 2.46
N PRO A 32 12.69 12.57 2.58
CA PRO A 32 13.88 13.30 3.00
C PRO A 32 14.43 12.78 4.34
N SER A 33 15.74 12.66 4.47
CA SER A 33 16.41 12.07 5.66
C SER A 33 16.04 12.77 6.97
N GLY A 34 15.82 14.09 6.95
CA GLY A 34 15.34 14.83 8.10
C GLY A 34 13.93 14.40 8.54
N LEU A 35 13.06 14.04 7.60
CA LEU A 35 11.72 13.53 7.89
C LEU A 35 11.78 12.08 8.36
N ALA A 36 12.64 11.25 7.77
CA ALA A 36 12.86 9.87 8.19
C ALA A 36 13.23 9.77 9.68
N ALA A 37 14.06 10.70 10.18
CA ALA A 37 14.39 10.77 11.60
C ALA A 37 13.20 11.05 12.53
N HIS A 38 12.15 11.72 12.03
CA HIS A 38 10.92 12.00 12.81
C HIS A 38 9.89 10.88 12.71
N VAL A 39 9.88 10.14 11.59
CA VAL A 39 9.02 8.97 11.39
C VAL A 39 9.54 7.78 12.22
N GLY A 40 10.86 7.61 12.27
CA GLY A 40 11.52 6.47 12.92
C GLY A 40 11.57 5.24 12.00
N SER A 41 12.61 4.42 12.15
CA SER A 41 12.84 3.23 11.32
C SER A 41 11.71 2.22 11.41
N ASP A 42 11.18 1.98 12.61
CA ASP A 42 10.15 0.96 12.83
C ASP A 42 8.84 1.30 12.10
N ASN A 43 8.48 2.59 12.08
CA ASN A 43 7.33 3.07 11.31
C ASN A 43 7.63 3.08 9.82
N LEU A 44 8.85 3.42 9.40
CA LEU A 44 9.23 3.34 7.99
C LEU A 44 9.08 1.91 7.47
N ASP A 45 9.65 0.94 8.18
CA ASP A 45 9.56 -0.48 7.83
C ASP A 45 8.12 -0.97 7.83
N LEU A 46 7.30 -0.50 8.79
CA LEU A 46 5.87 -0.80 8.84
C LEU A 46 5.14 -0.30 7.57
N PHE A 47 5.48 0.89 7.09
CA PHE A 47 4.80 1.55 5.98
C PHE A 47 5.34 1.17 4.59
N THR A 48 6.56 0.65 4.49
CA THR A 48 7.22 0.29 3.22
C THR A 48 6.32 -0.52 2.29
N PRO A 49 5.63 -1.60 2.72
CA PRO A 49 4.80 -2.39 1.80
C PRO A 49 3.68 -1.59 1.13
N ALA A 50 3.14 -0.57 1.82
CA ALA A 50 2.10 0.30 1.25
C ALA A 50 2.68 1.30 0.26
N CYS A 51 3.89 1.81 0.51
CA CYS A 51 4.63 2.64 -0.43
C CYS A 51 5.03 1.83 -1.68
N GLU A 52 5.52 0.59 -1.52
CA GLU A 52 5.86 -0.27 -2.66
C GLU A 52 4.67 -0.53 -3.59
N ARG A 53 3.50 -0.77 -3.00
CA ARG A 53 2.26 -0.90 -3.78
C ARG A 53 1.89 0.40 -4.50
N HIS A 54 2.18 1.55 -3.89
CA HIS A 54 1.90 2.86 -4.46
C HIS A 54 2.83 3.17 -5.63
N ASP A 55 4.12 2.86 -5.53
CA ASP A 55 5.09 3.04 -6.63
C ASP A 55 4.69 2.21 -7.85
N VAL A 56 4.39 0.92 -7.66
CA VAL A 56 3.90 0.04 -8.73
C VAL A 56 2.56 0.56 -9.30
N CYS A 57 1.73 1.21 -8.49
CA CYS A 57 0.50 1.83 -8.96
C CYS A 57 0.77 3.07 -9.81
N PHE A 58 1.82 3.83 -9.50
CA PHE A 58 2.23 4.99 -10.28
C PHE A 58 2.82 4.60 -11.64
N ASP A 59 3.61 3.54 -11.67
CA ASP A 59 4.22 3.04 -12.91
C ASP A 59 3.24 2.27 -13.81
N CYS A 60 2.33 1.50 -13.20
CA CYS A 60 1.51 0.51 -13.91
C CYS A 60 0.01 0.73 -13.80
N GLY A 61 -0.47 1.54 -12.86
CA GLY A 61 -1.88 1.60 -12.48
C GLY A 61 -2.81 1.94 -13.64
N ALA A 62 -2.36 2.74 -14.60
CA ALA A 62 -3.14 3.12 -15.77
C ALA A 62 -3.59 1.91 -16.61
N ASP A 63 -2.72 0.91 -16.80
CA ASP A 63 -3.05 -0.33 -17.53
C ASP A 63 -4.10 -1.19 -16.80
N TYR A 64 -4.24 -0.97 -15.49
CA TYR A 64 -5.20 -1.64 -14.61
C TYR A 64 -6.42 -0.74 -14.30
N GLY A 65 -6.60 0.36 -15.02
CA GLY A 65 -7.73 1.28 -14.86
C GLY A 65 -7.72 2.08 -13.56
N LYS A 66 -6.55 2.19 -12.91
CA LYS A 66 -6.33 3.09 -11.78
C LYS A 66 -5.90 4.46 -12.29
N THR A 67 -6.25 5.48 -11.54
CA THR A 67 -5.75 6.84 -11.73
C THR A 67 -4.75 7.17 -10.63
N GLU A 68 -3.93 8.20 -10.84
CA GLU A 68 -3.07 8.80 -9.80
C GLU A 68 -3.84 9.02 -8.49
N MET A 69 -5.02 9.64 -8.57
CA MET A 69 -5.91 9.85 -7.42
C MET A 69 -6.30 8.53 -6.73
N THR A 70 -6.57 7.48 -7.50
CA THR A 70 -6.93 6.16 -6.95
C THR A 70 -5.73 5.53 -6.25
N CYS A 71 -4.53 5.63 -6.81
CA CYS A 71 -3.28 5.18 -6.18
C CYS A 71 -3.04 5.92 -4.85
N ASN A 72 -3.21 7.24 -4.83
CA ASN A 72 -3.06 8.05 -3.61
C ASN A 72 -4.12 7.73 -2.54
N ILE A 73 -5.37 7.43 -2.94
CA ILE A 73 -6.43 6.98 -2.03
C ILE A 73 -6.09 5.60 -1.44
N ASP A 74 -5.62 4.69 -2.27
CA ASP A 74 -5.24 3.33 -1.87
C ASP A 74 -4.07 3.37 -0.88
N LEU A 75 -3.01 4.15 -1.14
CA LEU A 75 -1.90 4.39 -0.22
C LEU A 75 -2.39 4.87 1.14
N LYS A 76 -3.30 5.86 1.14
CA LYS A 76 -3.88 6.40 2.37
C LYS A 76 -4.67 5.37 3.16
N ALA A 77 -5.40 4.49 2.49
CA ALA A 77 -6.14 3.42 3.14
C ALA A 77 -5.19 2.39 3.77
N ASP A 78 -4.17 1.97 3.03
CA ASP A 78 -3.20 0.97 3.48
C ASP A 78 -2.38 1.47 4.66
N ILE A 79 -1.78 2.66 4.57
CA ILE A 79 -0.99 3.27 5.65
C ILE A 79 -1.81 3.41 6.93
N LYS A 80 -3.08 3.81 6.81
CA LYS A 80 -3.97 3.93 7.99
C LYS A 80 -4.33 2.59 8.60
N ALA A 81 -4.48 1.56 7.81
CA ALA A 81 -4.83 0.22 8.29
C ALA A 81 -3.69 -0.43 9.11
N LEU A 82 -2.46 0.07 8.96
CA LEU A 82 -1.29 -0.42 9.69
C LEU A 82 -1.19 0.12 11.12
N CYS A 83 -1.84 1.25 11.43
CA CYS A 83 -1.83 1.84 12.76
C CYS A 83 -3.11 1.47 13.53
N SER A 84 -2.98 1.12 14.82
CA SER A 84 -4.12 1.10 15.72
C SER A 84 -4.61 2.51 16.05
N ASP A 85 -5.87 2.65 16.44
CA ASP A 85 -6.46 3.95 16.82
C ASP A 85 -5.80 4.57 18.06
N ASP A 86 -5.26 3.74 18.97
CA ASP A 86 -4.61 4.18 20.20
C ASP A 86 -3.08 4.42 20.06
N ASP A 87 -2.52 4.23 18.86
CA ASP A 87 -1.08 4.45 18.61
C ASP A 87 -0.85 5.84 18.01
N ASP A 88 -0.79 6.84 18.89
CA ASP A 88 -0.58 8.24 18.51
C ASP A 88 0.69 8.47 17.69
N ASP A 89 1.75 7.70 17.92
CA ASP A 89 3.03 7.89 17.25
C ASP A 89 2.99 7.30 15.85
N CYS A 90 2.41 6.12 15.66
CA CYS A 90 2.10 5.57 14.33
C CYS A 90 1.19 6.53 13.55
N GLN A 91 0.13 7.05 14.17
CA GLN A 91 -0.80 7.97 13.49
C GLN A 91 -0.14 9.30 13.06
N LYS A 92 0.82 9.81 13.85
CA LYS A 92 1.63 10.98 13.45
C LYS A 92 2.57 10.63 12.29
N ALA A 93 3.28 9.51 12.39
CA ALA A 93 4.20 9.02 11.38
C ALA A 93 3.48 8.79 10.03
N ALA A 94 2.30 8.15 10.06
CA ALA A 94 1.43 7.95 8.91
C ALA A 94 1.06 9.27 8.21
N LYS A 95 0.70 10.32 8.98
CA LYS A 95 0.39 11.64 8.40
C LYS A 95 1.61 12.28 7.72
N LEU A 96 2.80 12.12 8.30
CA LEU A 96 4.04 12.64 7.72
C LEU A 96 4.40 11.92 6.42
N ILE A 97 4.32 10.59 6.40
CA ILE A 97 4.58 9.75 5.22
C ILE A 97 3.60 10.07 4.10
N LEU A 98 2.30 10.05 4.39
CA LEU A 98 1.27 10.35 3.39
C LEU A 98 1.45 11.73 2.78
N LYS A 99 1.82 12.72 3.59
CA LYS A 99 2.08 14.06 3.09
C LYS A 99 3.31 14.10 2.18
N ALA A 100 4.38 13.40 2.56
CA ALA A 100 5.62 13.41 1.80
C ALA A 100 5.49 12.64 0.49
N VAL A 101 5.06 11.38 0.55
CA VAL A 101 4.95 10.51 -0.64
C VAL A 101 4.04 11.14 -1.69
N VAL A 102 2.82 11.55 -1.31
CA VAL A 102 1.90 12.21 -2.24
C VAL A 102 2.47 13.51 -2.81
N HIS A 103 3.18 14.30 -2.00
CA HIS A 103 3.76 15.56 -2.49
C HIS A 103 4.90 15.33 -3.51
N TYR A 104 5.69 14.28 -3.33
CA TYR A 104 6.80 13.98 -4.24
C TYR A 104 6.37 13.12 -5.44
N SER A 105 5.20 12.51 -5.39
CA SER A 105 4.69 11.67 -6.48
C SER A 105 3.72 12.39 -7.44
N ASP A 106 3.17 13.56 -7.09
CA ASP A 106 2.07 14.27 -7.81
C ASP A 106 2.24 14.40 -9.35
N GLU A 107 3.47 14.35 -9.88
CA GLU A 107 3.75 14.44 -11.32
C GLU A 107 4.41 13.19 -11.93
N GLN A 108 4.48 12.09 -11.19
CA GLN A 108 5.21 10.87 -11.61
C GLN A 108 4.30 9.73 -12.08
N PHE A 109 2.99 9.94 -12.18
CA PHE A 109 2.08 8.89 -12.63
C PHE A 109 2.22 8.66 -14.14
N HIS A 110 2.42 7.40 -14.55
CA HIS A 110 2.50 7.01 -15.94
C HIS A 110 1.11 6.71 -16.50
N ASP A 111 0.73 7.43 -17.56
CA ASP A 111 -0.53 7.23 -18.27
C ASP A 111 -0.49 5.98 -19.19
N VAL A 112 -1.66 5.57 -19.68
CA VAL A 112 -1.78 4.42 -20.60
C VAL A 112 -0.89 4.61 -21.83
N GLY A 113 0.00 3.65 -22.07
CA GLY A 113 0.98 3.69 -23.16
C GLY A 113 2.32 4.32 -22.80
N GLU A 114 2.45 4.86 -21.58
CA GLU A 114 3.70 5.35 -20.99
C GLU A 114 4.12 4.51 -19.77
N THR A 115 3.36 3.46 -19.44
CA THR A 115 3.64 2.53 -18.35
C THR A 115 4.92 1.72 -18.59
N GLU A 116 5.54 1.28 -17.50
CA GLU A 116 6.79 0.54 -17.55
C GLU A 116 6.64 -0.86 -18.15
N SER A 117 7.70 -1.39 -18.77
CA SER A 117 7.63 -2.67 -19.48
C SER A 117 7.26 -3.87 -18.59
N TYR A 118 7.61 -3.79 -17.30
CA TYR A 118 7.32 -4.84 -16.31
C TYR A 118 5.84 -4.86 -15.89
N CYS A 119 5.03 -3.85 -16.25
CA CYS A 119 3.63 -3.75 -15.84
C CYS A 119 2.73 -4.90 -16.34
N SER A 120 3.21 -5.64 -17.35
CA SER A 120 2.56 -6.84 -17.87
C SER A 120 2.87 -8.14 -17.10
N ASP A 121 3.79 -8.10 -16.14
CA ASP A 121 4.17 -9.26 -15.35
C ASP A 121 3.03 -9.70 -14.41
N ALA A 122 2.89 -11.01 -14.21
CA ALA A 122 1.78 -11.59 -13.43
C ALA A 122 1.75 -11.14 -11.96
N TRP A 123 2.89 -10.73 -11.41
CA TRP A 123 2.97 -10.25 -10.02
C TRP A 123 2.34 -8.86 -9.86
N VAL A 124 2.36 -8.02 -10.89
CA VAL A 124 1.80 -6.65 -10.87
C VAL A 124 0.28 -6.71 -10.66
N ALA A 125 -0.40 -7.60 -11.39
CA ALA A 125 -1.83 -7.84 -11.20
C ALA A 125 -2.17 -8.29 -9.77
N THR A 126 -1.26 -9.01 -9.10
CA THR A 126 -1.43 -9.44 -7.71
C THR A 126 -1.17 -8.30 -6.73
N CYS A 127 -0.16 -7.46 -7.02
CA CYS A 127 0.18 -6.27 -6.24
C CYS A 127 -0.97 -5.24 -6.23
N LEU A 128 -1.60 -5.01 -7.38
CA LEU A 128 -2.63 -3.97 -7.55
C LEU A 128 -4.07 -4.41 -7.24
N ALA A 129 -4.28 -5.67 -6.84
CA ALA A 129 -5.59 -6.29 -6.58
C ALA A 129 -6.35 -5.76 -5.35
#